data_AF-A0A7Y7BBR4-F1
#
_entry.id   AF-A0A7Y7BBR4-F1
#
_cell.length_a   1.000
_cell.length_b   1.000
_cell.length_c   1.000
_cell.angle_alpha   90.00
_cell.angle_beta   90.00
_cell.angle_gamma   90.00
#
_symmetry.space_group_name_H-M   'P 1'
#
loop_
_entity.id
_entity.type
_entity.pdbx_description
1 polymer ?
#
loop_
_entity_poly.entity_id
_entity_poly.type
_entity_poly.pdbx_seq_one_letter_code
_entity_poly.pdbx_strand_id
1 'polypeptide(L)'
;MKKLSILLTLLAVSTMSIAQSKVTEKSLIGEWQMIIDIDMDEVEEELENENWLARKIAGSVTGLVSDILDEIDIRMDFRSNGEVKIMVEAFGERETEYAEWEISSDGELKIFDEDHDRWRNRHVSFGNDDDVWLMDDGNIVQFEKHSRGRLERQEVYLKRIKR
;
A
#
# COMPACT_ATOMS: atom_id res chain seq x y z
N MET A 1 -42.94 27.21 -16.47
CA MET A 1 -41.56 27.56 -16.07
C MET A 1 -41.05 26.83 -14.81
N LYS A 2 -41.91 26.46 -13.84
CA LYS A 2 -41.48 25.74 -12.60
C LYS A 2 -40.97 24.29 -12.81
N LYS A 3 -41.32 23.64 -13.92
CA LYS A 3 -40.90 22.25 -14.22
C LYS A 3 -39.49 22.13 -14.83
N LEU A 4 -38.96 23.21 -15.42
CA LEU A 4 -37.59 23.24 -15.94
C LEU A 4 -36.55 23.43 -14.82
N SER A 5 -36.91 24.16 -13.76
CA SER A 5 -36.01 24.44 -12.63
C SER A 5 -35.68 23.19 -11.81
N ILE A 6 -36.59 22.21 -11.73
CA ILE A 6 -36.37 20.96 -10.97
C ILE A 6 -35.44 20.00 -11.72
N LEU A 7 -35.47 20.02 -13.07
CA LEU A 7 -34.62 19.14 -13.88
C LEU A 7 -33.13 19.57 -13.81
N LEU A 8 -32.86 20.88 -13.65
CA LEU A 8 -31.49 21.40 -13.56
C LEU A 8 -30.82 21.05 -12.22
N THR A 9 -31.59 20.95 -11.13
CA THR A 9 -31.06 20.61 -9.80
C THR A 9 -30.72 19.12 -9.68
N LEU A 10 -31.42 18.22 -10.40
CA LEU A 10 -31.10 16.79 -10.40
C LEU A 10 -29.82 16.45 -11.18
N LEU A 11 -29.47 17.23 -12.21
CA LEU A 11 -28.22 17.03 -12.96
C LEU A 11 -26.96 17.52 -12.21
N ALA A 12 -27.12 18.37 -11.19
CA ALA A 12 -25.99 18.89 -10.43
C ALA A 12 -25.43 17.90 -9.38
N VAL A 13 -26.15 16.81 -9.08
CA VAL A 13 -25.75 15.84 -8.05
C VAL A 13 -24.92 14.68 -8.65
N SER A 14 -24.89 14.52 -9.97
CA SER A 14 -24.29 13.34 -10.62
C SER A 14 -22.80 13.42 -10.93
N THR A 15 -22.07 14.46 -10.49
CA THR A 15 -20.62 14.58 -10.75
C THR A 15 -19.78 14.74 -9.49
N MET A 16 -20.26 14.29 -8.34
CA MET A 16 -19.33 13.80 -7.31
C MET A 16 -18.73 12.48 -7.82
N SER A 17 -17.93 12.58 -8.88
CA SER A 17 -16.86 11.64 -9.12
C SER A 17 -16.02 11.72 -7.84
N ILE A 18 -16.21 10.73 -6.96
CA ILE A 18 -15.25 10.43 -5.91
C ILE A 18 -13.93 10.42 -6.67
N ALA A 19 -13.09 11.43 -6.43
CA ALA A 19 -11.80 11.52 -7.07
C ALA A 19 -11.11 10.23 -6.67
N GLN A 20 -11.05 9.28 -7.59
CA GLN A 20 -10.32 8.05 -7.38
C GLN A 20 -8.91 8.51 -7.03
N SER A 21 -8.49 8.23 -5.82
CA SER A 21 -7.31 8.83 -5.22
C SER A 21 -6.07 8.14 -5.79
N LYS A 22 -5.70 8.54 -7.01
CA LYS A 22 -4.64 7.90 -7.78
C LYS A 22 -3.26 8.23 -7.23
N VAL A 23 -2.38 7.24 -7.21
CA VAL A 23 -0.95 7.46 -7.07
C VAL A 23 -0.42 8.02 -8.39
N THR A 24 0.41 9.05 -8.30
CA THR A 24 1.20 9.57 -9.42
C THR A 24 2.67 9.43 -9.10
N GLU A 25 3.53 9.32 -10.12
CA GLU A 25 4.98 9.26 -9.92
C GLU A 25 5.46 10.46 -9.10
N LYS A 26 5.02 11.68 -9.46
CA LYS A 26 5.38 12.91 -8.73
C LYS A 26 4.99 12.86 -7.25
N SER A 27 3.83 12.28 -6.92
CA SER A 27 3.42 12.14 -5.51
C SER A 27 4.20 11.04 -4.80
N LEU A 28 4.55 9.96 -5.51
CA LEU A 28 5.20 8.76 -4.98
C LEU A 28 6.68 8.99 -4.64
N ILE A 29 7.44 9.65 -5.52
CA ILE A 29 8.90 9.79 -5.35
C ILE A 29 9.25 10.39 -3.99
N GLY A 30 10.22 9.79 -3.30
CA GLY A 30 10.72 10.21 -1.99
C GLY A 30 10.57 9.14 -0.92
N GLU A 31 10.79 9.55 0.33
CA GLU A 31 10.83 8.66 1.49
C GLU A 31 9.47 8.56 2.19
N TRP A 32 9.13 7.32 2.54
CA TRP A 32 7.90 6.96 3.22
C TRP A 32 8.22 6.01 4.37
N GLN A 33 7.43 6.11 5.43
CA GLN A 33 7.41 5.15 6.53
C GLN A 33 6.16 4.30 6.38
N MET A 34 6.32 2.99 6.43
CA MET A 34 5.19 2.07 6.47
C MET A 34 4.67 1.99 7.91
N ILE A 35 3.36 2.13 8.04
CA ILE A 35 2.62 1.98 9.28
C ILE A 35 1.68 0.79 9.10
N ILE A 36 1.77 -0.17 10.00
CA ILE A 36 0.91 -1.36 10.07
C ILE A 36 0.14 -1.21 11.39
N ASP A 37 -1.14 -0.88 11.30
CA ASP A 37 -2.01 -0.64 12.46
C ASP A 37 -3.12 -1.70 12.50
N ILE A 38 -2.77 -2.98 12.35
CA ILE A 38 -3.72 -4.11 12.33
C ILE A 38 -3.65 -4.88 13.65
N ASP A 39 -4.77 -5.49 14.06
CA ASP A 39 -4.81 -6.43 15.18
C ASP A 39 -3.84 -7.61 14.97
N MET A 40 -3.13 -7.95 16.05
CA MET A 40 -1.98 -8.85 16.04
C MET A 40 -2.25 -10.26 15.53
N ASP A 41 -3.43 -10.79 15.85
CA ASP A 41 -3.84 -12.13 15.45
C ASP A 41 -4.02 -12.24 13.92
N GLU A 42 -4.37 -11.14 13.26
CA GLU A 42 -4.55 -11.06 11.80
C GLU A 42 -3.20 -10.89 11.10
N VAL A 43 -2.27 -10.14 11.71
CA VAL A 43 -0.91 -9.97 11.18
C VAL A 43 -0.13 -11.28 11.20
N GLU A 44 -0.24 -12.12 12.23
CA GLU A 44 0.46 -13.42 12.25
C GLU A 44 0.00 -14.33 11.09
N GLU A 45 -1.31 -14.37 10.80
CA GLU A 45 -1.86 -15.13 9.66
C GLU A 45 -1.42 -14.54 8.31
N GLU A 46 -1.32 -13.21 8.20
CA GLU A 46 -0.82 -12.53 7.00
C GLU A 46 0.70 -12.62 6.82
N LEU A 47 1.47 -12.66 7.89
CA LEU A 47 2.92 -12.85 7.85
C LEU A 47 3.30 -14.29 7.47
N GLU A 48 2.44 -15.25 7.80
CA GLU A 48 2.55 -16.64 7.33
C GLU A 48 2.20 -16.82 5.84
N ASN A 49 1.46 -15.87 5.24
CA ASN A 49 1.09 -15.89 3.82
C ASN A 49 2.28 -15.66 2.86
N GLU A 50 2.07 -15.93 1.57
CA GLU A 50 3.15 -15.96 0.56
C GLU A 50 3.77 -14.60 0.16
N ASN A 51 3.38 -13.47 0.79
CA ASN A 51 3.96 -12.17 0.49
C ASN A 51 5.46 -12.13 0.87
N TRP A 52 6.30 -11.68 -0.06
CA TRP A 52 7.75 -11.66 0.11
C TRP A 52 8.22 -10.68 1.19
N LEU A 53 7.58 -9.51 1.32
CA LEU A 53 7.95 -8.52 2.36
C LEU A 53 7.60 -9.05 3.75
N ALA A 54 6.43 -9.69 3.87
CA ALA A 54 6.00 -10.40 5.07
C ALA A 54 6.99 -11.49 5.49
N ARG A 55 7.41 -12.36 4.55
CA ARG A 55 8.43 -13.39 4.81
C ARG A 55 9.78 -12.81 5.26
N LYS A 56 10.17 -11.66 4.72
CA LYS A 56 11.40 -10.97 5.12
C LYS A 56 11.29 -10.45 6.54
N ILE A 57 10.17 -9.79 6.87
CA ILE A 57 9.86 -9.37 8.24
C ILE A 57 9.90 -10.58 9.19
N ALA A 58 9.20 -11.67 8.87
CA ALA A 58 9.21 -12.90 9.66
C ALA A 58 10.61 -13.54 9.76
N GLY A 59 11.44 -13.43 8.72
CA GLY A 59 12.82 -13.92 8.71
C GLY A 59 13.76 -13.13 9.62
N SER A 60 13.58 -11.81 9.70
CA SER A 60 14.32 -10.93 10.60
C SER A 60 13.84 -11.05 12.05
N VAL A 61 12.62 -11.54 12.28
CA VAL A 61 12.02 -11.72 13.61
C VAL A 61 12.09 -13.21 14.00
N THR A 62 13.14 -13.64 14.67
CA THR A 62 13.19 -15.01 15.22
C THR A 62 12.20 -15.16 16.38
N GLY A 63 10.97 -15.60 16.08
CA GLY A 63 9.90 -15.82 17.06
C GLY A 63 9.08 -14.56 17.31
N LEU A 64 8.02 -14.39 16.53
CA LEU A 64 7.01 -13.35 16.77
C LEU A 64 6.36 -13.60 18.13
N VAL A 65 6.49 -12.63 19.02
CA VAL A 65 5.69 -12.43 20.22
C VAL A 65 4.97 -11.11 19.99
N SER A 66 3.73 -11.02 20.46
CA SER A 66 2.83 -9.88 20.31
C SER A 66 3.48 -8.48 20.51
N ASP A 67 4.50 -8.31 21.34
CA ASP A 67 5.07 -6.97 21.58
C ASP A 67 6.05 -6.45 20.50
N ILE A 68 6.24 -7.18 19.39
CA ILE A 68 7.38 -6.99 18.47
C ILE A 68 7.11 -6.03 17.30
N LEU A 69 5.87 -5.94 16.77
CA LEU A 69 5.60 -5.14 15.57
C LEU A 69 5.88 -3.64 15.78
N ASP A 70 5.65 -3.14 16.99
CA ASP A 70 5.96 -1.76 17.39
C ASP A 70 7.46 -1.43 17.31
N GLU A 71 8.32 -2.44 17.34
CA GLU A 71 9.78 -2.30 17.26
C GLU A 71 10.31 -2.37 15.81
N ILE A 72 9.43 -2.58 14.82
CA ILE A 72 9.79 -2.69 13.41
C ILE A 72 9.60 -1.33 12.71
N ASP A 73 10.68 -0.70 12.27
CA ASP A 73 10.65 0.50 11.43
C ASP A 73 10.93 0.14 9.97
N ILE A 74 9.90 0.22 9.13
CA ILE A 74 10.00 -0.04 7.69
C ILE A 74 9.95 1.30 6.94
N ARG A 75 10.98 1.56 6.14
CA ARG A 75 11.08 2.75 5.30
C ARG A 75 11.26 2.40 3.84
N MET A 76 10.59 3.16 2.98
CA MET A 76 10.63 2.98 1.54
C MET A 76 11.06 4.30 0.87
N ASP A 77 12.10 4.24 0.05
CA ASP A 77 12.59 5.35 -0.77
C ASP A 77 12.30 5.06 -2.25
N PHE A 78 11.23 5.64 -2.77
CA PHE A 78 10.81 5.48 -4.17
C PHE A 78 11.60 6.44 -5.05
N ARG A 79 12.26 5.88 -6.07
CA ARG A 79 13.17 6.59 -6.97
C ARG A 79 12.61 6.68 -8.38
N SER A 80 12.92 7.77 -9.07
CA SER A 80 12.41 8.04 -10.43
C SER A 80 12.87 7.06 -11.51
N ASN A 81 13.78 6.13 -11.19
CA ASN A 81 14.21 5.06 -12.09
C ASN A 81 13.32 3.81 -12.01
N GLY A 82 12.24 3.82 -11.22
CA GLY A 82 11.37 2.65 -11.03
C GLY A 82 11.85 1.70 -9.94
N GLU A 83 12.90 2.05 -9.20
CA GLU A 83 13.39 1.28 -8.05
C GLU A 83 12.81 1.84 -6.75
N VAL A 84 12.52 0.97 -5.79
CA VAL A 84 12.26 1.33 -4.40
C VAL A 84 13.29 0.65 -3.51
N LYS A 85 13.95 1.45 -2.69
CA LYS A 85 14.83 0.93 -1.62
C LYS A 85 13.99 0.74 -0.36
N ILE A 86 13.96 -0.49 0.16
CA ILE A 86 13.23 -0.86 1.37
C ILE A 86 14.25 -1.08 2.48
N MET A 87 14.08 -0.39 3.60
CA MET A 87 14.93 -0.50 4.79
C MET A 87 14.05 -1.00 5.93
N VAL A 88 14.44 -2.13 6.52
CA VAL A 88 13.76 -2.71 7.68
C VAL A 88 14.72 -2.64 8.85
N GLU A 89 14.32 -2.01 9.94
CA GLU A 89 15.06 -1.97 11.19
C GLU A 89 14.23 -2.61 12.28
N ALA A 90 14.74 -3.68 12.87
CA ALA A 90 14.09 -4.42 13.95
C ALA A 90 15.18 -4.94 14.90
N PHE A 91 14.95 -4.88 16.21
CA PHE A 91 15.89 -5.40 17.23
C PHE A 91 17.34 -4.92 17.13
N GLY A 92 17.55 -3.71 16.60
CA GLY A 92 18.88 -3.15 16.38
C GLY A 92 19.63 -3.75 15.18
N GLU A 93 19.00 -4.64 14.44
CA GLU A 93 19.45 -5.11 13.13
C GLU A 93 18.79 -4.26 12.03
N ARG A 94 19.54 -4.01 10.96
CA ARG A 94 19.04 -3.27 9.80
C ARG A 94 19.32 -4.07 8.53
N GLU A 95 18.26 -4.35 7.80
CA GLU A 95 18.31 -4.93 6.47
C GLU A 95 17.94 -3.88 5.41
N THR A 96 18.46 -4.06 4.21
CA THR A 96 18.17 -3.19 3.07
C THR A 96 17.99 -4.05 1.84
N GLU A 97 16.86 -3.86 1.18
CA GLU A 97 16.46 -4.58 -0.02
C GLU A 97 16.07 -3.58 -1.12
N TYR A 98 16.08 -4.06 -2.36
CA TYR A 98 15.64 -3.30 -3.52
C TYR A 98 14.51 -4.06 -4.21
N ALA A 99 13.57 -3.29 -4.75
CA ALA A 99 12.41 -3.80 -5.48
C ALA A 99 12.10 -2.85 -6.64
N GLU A 100 11.32 -3.33 -7.60
CA GLU A 100 10.79 -2.48 -8.67
C GLU A 100 9.40 -1.97 -8.28
N TRP A 101 9.00 -0.80 -8.79
CA TRP A 101 7.64 -0.31 -8.64
C TRP A 101 7.07 0.17 -9.99
N GLU A 102 5.74 0.05 -10.13
CA GLU A 102 5.00 0.63 -11.24
C GLU A 102 3.69 1.25 -10.75
N ILE A 103 3.11 2.13 -11.56
CA ILE A 103 1.76 2.66 -11.35
C ILE A 103 0.88 2.15 -12.48
N SER A 104 -0.21 1.46 -12.14
CA SER A 104 -1.16 0.93 -13.12
C SER A 104 -1.86 2.06 -13.90
N SER A 105 -2.51 1.73 -15.02
CA SER A 105 -3.32 2.71 -15.76
C SER A 105 -4.44 3.33 -14.92
N ASP A 106 -4.87 2.63 -13.88
CA ASP A 106 -5.90 3.07 -12.95
C ASP A 106 -5.35 3.95 -11.82
N GLY A 107 -4.02 4.08 -11.71
CA GLY A 107 -3.35 4.88 -10.70
C GLY A 107 -3.06 4.11 -9.41
N GLU A 108 -2.98 2.78 -9.48
CA GLU A 108 -2.65 1.92 -8.34
C GLU A 108 -1.14 1.69 -8.29
N LEU A 109 -0.51 1.84 -7.12
CA LEU A 109 0.88 1.48 -6.93
C LEU A 109 1.02 -0.04 -6.81
N LYS A 110 2.03 -0.59 -7.49
CA LYS A 110 2.47 -1.98 -7.35
C LYS A 110 3.97 -2.02 -7.12
N ILE A 111 4.41 -2.90 -6.22
CA ILE A 111 5.81 -3.08 -5.84
C ILE A 111 6.16 -4.55 -6.04
N PHE A 112 7.22 -4.86 -6.77
CA PHE A 112 7.62 -6.21 -7.17
C PHE A 112 9.00 -6.57 -6.63
N ASP A 113 9.15 -7.83 -6.23
CA ASP A 113 10.44 -8.44 -5.91
C ASP A 113 11.37 -8.42 -7.14
N GLU A 114 12.67 -8.19 -6.91
CA GLU A 114 13.72 -8.19 -7.94
C GLU A 114 13.96 -9.62 -8.49
N ASP A 115 13.66 -10.64 -7.69
CA ASP A 115 13.89 -12.05 -8.01
C ASP A 115 12.67 -12.76 -8.61
N HIS A 116 12.80 -13.07 -9.91
CA HIS A 116 12.05 -14.04 -10.72
C HIS A 116 10.76 -13.57 -11.42
N ASP A 117 10.78 -13.75 -12.75
CA ASP A 117 9.66 -13.90 -13.67
C ASP A 117 8.43 -13.04 -13.36
N ARG A 118 8.29 -11.92 -14.08
CA ARG A 118 7.13 -11.00 -14.14
C ARG A 118 5.74 -11.65 -14.31
N TRP A 119 5.68 -12.98 -14.39
CA TRP A 119 4.50 -13.82 -14.53
C TRP A 119 3.97 -14.35 -13.19
N ARG A 120 4.75 -14.29 -12.10
CA ARG A 120 4.29 -14.60 -10.75
C ARG A 120 4.24 -13.29 -9.96
N ASN A 121 3.08 -12.63 -10.00
CA ASN A 121 2.82 -11.36 -9.30
C ASN A 121 2.96 -11.54 -7.78
N ARG A 122 4.18 -11.48 -7.23
CA ARG A 122 4.38 -11.30 -5.80
C ARG A 122 4.51 -9.80 -5.54
N HIS A 123 3.38 -9.11 -5.49
CA HIS A 123 3.38 -7.70 -5.11
C HIS A 123 3.37 -7.57 -3.59
N VAL A 124 3.85 -6.44 -3.09
CA VAL A 124 3.74 -6.12 -1.66
C VAL A 124 2.27 -5.82 -1.37
N SER A 125 1.56 -6.71 -0.68
CA SER A 125 0.21 -6.51 -0.12
C SER A 125 0.04 -7.29 1.19
N PHE A 126 -0.38 -6.63 2.25
CA PHE A 126 -0.79 -7.28 3.49
C PHE A 126 -2.27 -7.67 3.36
N GLY A 127 -2.55 -8.97 3.22
CA GLY A 127 -3.89 -9.47 2.92
C GLY A 127 -3.96 -10.24 1.60
N ASN A 128 -4.87 -9.84 0.70
CA ASN A 128 -5.18 -10.60 -0.50
C ASN A 128 -4.33 -10.17 -1.71
N ASP A 129 -4.12 -11.09 -2.66
CA ASP A 129 -3.43 -10.84 -3.95
C ASP A 129 -4.16 -9.80 -4.84
N ASP A 130 -5.38 -9.41 -4.50
CA ASP A 130 -6.15 -8.41 -5.25
C ASP A 130 -6.06 -7.00 -4.64
N ASP A 131 -5.29 -6.84 -3.56
CA ASP A 131 -5.16 -5.57 -2.86
C ASP A 131 -4.40 -4.52 -3.68
N VAL A 132 -4.84 -3.28 -3.55
CA VAL A 132 -4.34 -2.15 -4.34
C VAL A 132 -3.87 -1.02 -3.44
N TRP A 133 -2.78 -0.37 -3.82
CA TRP A 133 -2.27 0.81 -3.12
C TRP A 133 -2.73 2.08 -3.82
N LEU A 134 -3.46 2.91 -3.10
CA LEU A 134 -4.01 4.16 -3.61
C LEU A 134 -3.57 5.33 -2.73
N MET A 135 -3.51 6.52 -3.30
CA MET A 135 -3.32 7.73 -2.50
C MET A 135 -4.55 7.91 -1.61
N ASP A 136 -4.43 8.38 -0.39
CA ASP A 136 -5.56 8.78 0.45
C ASP A 136 -5.06 9.75 1.52
N ASP A 137 -5.62 10.97 1.54
CA ASP A 137 -5.22 12.07 2.42
C ASP A 137 -3.68 12.30 2.51
N GLY A 138 -2.98 12.17 1.39
CA GLY A 138 -1.52 12.36 1.31
C GLY A 138 -0.68 11.17 1.79
N ASN A 139 -1.32 10.06 2.16
CA ASN A 139 -0.70 8.77 2.43
C ASN A 139 -0.93 7.82 1.25
N ILE A 140 -0.17 6.74 1.15
CA ILE A 140 -0.47 5.65 0.21
C ILE A 140 -1.04 4.51 1.03
N VAL A 141 -2.33 4.22 0.89
CA VAL A 141 -3.06 3.29 1.73
C VAL A 141 -3.40 2.04 0.93
N GLN A 142 -3.31 0.90 1.58
CA GLN A 142 -3.77 -0.36 1.00
C GLN A 142 -5.28 -0.46 1.05
N PHE A 143 -5.89 -0.94 -0.03
CA PHE A 143 -7.32 -1.22 -0.12
C PHE A 143 -7.54 -2.64 -0.60
N GLU A 144 -8.42 -3.36 0.09
CA GLU A 144 -8.90 -4.65 -0.39
C GLU A 144 -9.97 -4.44 -1.47
N LYS A 145 -9.82 -5.16 -2.58
CA LYS A 145 -10.72 -5.08 -3.73
C LYS A 145 -11.67 -6.27 -3.75
N HIS A 146 -12.91 -6.01 -3.32
CA HIS A 146 -13.96 -7.02 -3.33
C HIS A 146 -14.47 -7.29 -4.76
N SER A 147 -15.01 -8.49 -5.00
CA SER A 147 -15.56 -8.97 -6.29
C SER A 147 -16.58 -8.05 -7.01
N ARG A 148 -17.13 -7.03 -6.33
CA ARG A 148 -18.02 -6.01 -6.90
C ARG A 148 -17.37 -4.65 -7.16
N GLY A 149 -16.04 -4.56 -7.04
CA GLY A 149 -15.28 -3.31 -7.15
C GLY A 149 -15.41 -2.39 -5.93
N ARG A 150 -15.90 -2.91 -4.80
CA ARG A 150 -15.90 -2.17 -3.53
C ARG A 150 -14.47 -2.19 -2.98
N LEU A 151 -13.95 -1.00 -2.67
CA LEU A 151 -12.67 -0.83 -2.00
C LEU A 151 -12.91 -0.69 -0.51
N GLU A 152 -12.18 -1.48 0.28
CA GLU A 152 -12.19 -1.44 1.74
C GLU A 152 -10.82 -0.99 2.21
N ARG A 153 -10.77 0.12 2.95
CA ARG A 153 -9.51 0.74 3.40
C ARG A 153 -8.91 -0.14 4.49
N GLN A 154 -7.66 -0.57 4.29
CA GLN A 154 -6.92 -1.35 5.27
C GLN A 154 -6.16 -0.43 6.24
N GLU A 155 -5.69 -1.02 7.34
CA GLU A 155 -4.93 -0.31 8.38
C GLU A 155 -3.42 -0.30 8.12
N VAL A 156 -3.01 -0.67 6.89
CA VAL A 156 -1.64 -0.54 6.39
C VAL A 156 -1.52 0.64 5.44
N TYR A 157 -0.54 1.51 5.69
CA TYR A 157 -0.29 2.67 4.85
C TYR A 157 1.14 3.18 4.90
N LEU A 158 1.52 3.88 3.83
CA LEU A 158 2.78 4.61 3.72
C LEU A 158 2.51 6.08 4.07
N LYS A 159 3.20 6.56 5.10
CA LYS A 159 3.19 7.95 5.53
C LYS A 159 4.45 8.66 5.06
N ARG A 160 4.28 9.81 4.42
CA ARG A 160 5.43 10.55 3.87
C ARG A 160 6.34 11.09 4.96
N ILE A 161 7.64 10.83 4.84
CA ILE A 161 8.64 11.39 5.74
C ILE A 161 8.94 12.81 5.26
N LYS A 162 8.47 13.81 6.02
CA LYS A 162 8.81 15.21 5.77
C LYS A 162 10.21 15.46 6.34
N ARG A 163 11.18 15.72 5.45
CA ARG A 163 12.49 16.28 5.84
C ARG A 163 12.39 17.76 6.15
#